data_AF-A0A2V9VR07-F1
#
_entry.id   AF-A0A2V9VR07-F1
#
_cell.length_a   1.000
_cell.length_b   1.000
_cell.length_c   1.000
_cell.angle_alpha   90.00
_cell.angle_beta   90.00
_cell.angle_gamma   90.00
#
_symmetry.space_group_name_H-M   'P 1'
#
loop_
_entity.id
_entity.type
_entity.pdbx_description
1 polymer ?
#
loop_
_entity_poly.entity_id
_entity_poly.type
_entity_poly.pdbx_seq_one_letter_code
_entity_poly.pdbx_strand_id
1 'polypeptide(L)'
;MGDATGVLVITPLVLTLPNFLRIRDSLRLTELLVLLLLLTGACFLIFGDPAVVQVRLHTLAFAVLPFVMWAAIRLGVSGAALSILLITAIATVETALGFGPFATNTVFTNAVLLDVYFTVISLTGLTLAAAIAEREEAEHERESAFQQRASMEARLRADEAVRDNEERLRLAAQSGKMYAYDWNVATDKVVPSEEFANILGSSIDPGSLTRERFLIRVHPDDCARICTVVESLTPERPIAHMSYRILRPDGSLVWLEEHGRAFFDSQGKIVRMIGMVADITQRKRAEEAVQGMNRKLIEAQEQERARIGRELHDDINQRLGMLAIELEQLRGDPSEVRSRAQELRKEAIGISNDVQALSHELHASKLEYLGVVAGIRSWCREFGELHKMDVRFNHEISTALPFEVGLCLLRVVQEALHNSLKHSGVRQVEVQLAEHSNEVHLVVSDSGRGFDVERARQGRGLGLTSMQERIRLVNGTIAIQSKPMGGTAIDVHVPLGSPFTVSDRAVGQ
;
A
#
# COMPACT_ATOMS: atom_id res chain seq x y z
N MET A 1 22.36 10.30 87.74
CA MET A 1 23.09 9.85 86.53
C MET A 1 22.37 8.70 85.80
N GLY A 2 21.39 7.99 86.39
CA GLY A 2 20.69 6.88 85.72
C GLY A 2 19.54 7.21 84.77
N ASP A 3 19.12 8.47 84.63
CA ASP A 3 17.92 8.80 83.81
C ASP A 3 18.20 8.75 82.29
N ALA A 4 19.38 9.17 81.83
CA ALA A 4 19.67 9.26 80.40
C ALA A 4 19.92 7.88 79.76
N THR A 5 20.63 6.98 80.43
CA THR A 5 20.89 5.62 79.95
C THR A 5 19.67 4.72 80.09
N GLY A 6 18.86 4.87 81.13
CA GLY A 6 17.57 4.18 81.24
C GLY A 6 16.63 4.52 80.07
N VAL A 7 16.59 5.80 79.65
CA VAL A 7 15.82 6.25 78.49
C VAL A 7 16.33 5.63 77.18
N LEU A 8 17.64 5.55 76.97
CA LEU A 8 18.23 4.95 75.76
C LEU A 8 17.98 3.44 75.63
N VAL A 9 17.81 2.74 76.75
CA VAL A 9 17.60 1.28 76.75
C VAL A 9 16.11 0.93 76.66
N ILE A 10 15.26 1.62 77.43
CA ILE A 10 13.85 1.23 77.57
C ILE A 10 12.97 1.84 76.46
N THR A 11 13.21 3.10 76.09
CA THR A 11 12.33 3.83 75.15
C THR A 11 12.24 3.16 73.78
N PRO A 12 13.35 2.73 73.14
CA PRO A 12 13.28 2.07 71.84
C PRO A 12 12.50 0.75 71.88
N LEU A 13 12.62 -0.01 72.98
CA LEU A 13 11.88 -1.26 73.15
C LEU A 13 10.38 -1.00 73.31
N VAL A 14 9.99 -0.02 74.12
CA VAL A 14 8.58 0.34 74.32
C VAL A 14 7.93 0.83 73.03
N LEU A 15 8.63 1.68 72.26
CA LEU A 15 8.11 2.19 70.99
C LEU A 15 7.97 1.11 69.92
N THR A 16 8.84 0.09 69.94
CA THR A 16 8.86 -0.97 68.92
C THR A 16 8.11 -2.25 69.34
N LEU A 17 7.66 -2.33 70.60
CA LEU A 17 6.92 -3.47 71.16
C LEU A 17 5.69 -3.90 70.33
N PRO A 18 4.86 -2.98 69.78
CA PRO A 18 3.71 -3.38 68.96
C PRO A 18 4.12 -4.07 67.64
N ASN A 19 5.24 -3.65 67.05
CA ASN A 19 5.78 -4.25 65.83
C ASN A 19 6.43 -5.60 66.11
N PHE A 20 7.09 -5.73 67.27
CA PHE A 20 7.67 -6.98 67.72
C PHE A 20 6.62 -8.06 68.01
N LEU A 21 5.51 -7.69 68.65
CA LEU A 21 4.39 -8.61 68.93
C LEU A 21 3.65 -9.09 67.67
N ARG A 22 3.90 -8.47 66.51
CA ARG A 22 3.33 -8.88 65.21
C ARG A 22 4.18 -9.91 64.46
N ILE A 23 5.36 -10.27 64.98
CA ILE A 23 6.22 -11.30 64.37
C ILE A 23 5.53 -12.67 64.50
N ARG A 24 4.93 -13.14 63.41
CA ARG A 24 4.28 -14.47 63.30
C ARG A 24 5.17 -15.53 62.63
N ASP A 25 6.35 -15.12 62.16
CA ASP A 25 7.28 -16.00 61.47
C ASP A 25 8.03 -16.88 62.49
N SER A 26 7.78 -18.19 62.45
CA SER A 26 8.40 -19.17 63.35
C SER A 26 9.92 -19.16 63.24
N LEU A 27 10.47 -18.85 62.07
CA LEU A 27 11.91 -18.84 61.85
C LEU A 27 12.58 -17.67 62.60
N ARG A 28 11.99 -16.47 62.51
CA ARG A 28 12.50 -15.28 63.21
C ARG A 28 12.42 -15.43 64.73
N LEU A 29 11.38 -16.11 65.24
CA LEU A 29 11.26 -16.43 66.66
C LEU A 29 12.35 -17.40 67.13
N THR A 30 12.66 -18.44 66.33
CA THR A 30 13.74 -19.38 66.67
C THR A 30 15.11 -18.69 66.66
N GLU A 31 15.38 -17.82 65.68
CA GLU A 31 16.64 -17.07 65.61
C GLU A 31 16.81 -16.11 66.78
N LEU A 32 15.74 -15.40 67.16
CA LEU A 32 15.74 -14.56 68.35
C LEU A 32 16.06 -15.38 69.60
N LEU A 33 15.43 -16.53 69.78
CA LEU A 33 15.66 -17.38 70.96
C LEU A 33 17.12 -17.86 71.03
N VAL A 34 17.68 -18.30 69.90
CA VAL A 34 19.09 -18.71 69.80
C VAL A 34 20.01 -17.53 70.11
N LEU A 35 19.72 -16.36 69.53
CA LEU A 35 20.50 -15.14 69.76
C LEU A 35 20.49 -14.76 71.24
N LEU A 36 19.33 -14.73 71.89
CA LEU A 36 19.20 -14.39 73.31
C LEU A 36 19.90 -15.43 74.20
N LEU A 37 19.83 -16.73 73.87
CA LEU A 37 20.50 -17.78 74.63
C LEU A 37 22.03 -17.62 74.55
N LEU A 38 22.57 -17.45 73.34
CA LEU A 38 24.01 -17.25 73.14
C LEU A 38 24.49 -15.94 73.77
N LEU A 39 23.70 -14.87 73.65
CA LEU A 39 23.99 -13.58 74.25
C LEU A 39 24.00 -13.69 75.78
N THR A 40 23.03 -14.38 76.38
CA THR A 40 22.99 -14.62 77.82
C THR A 40 24.25 -15.37 78.27
N GLY A 41 24.62 -16.45 77.55
CA GLY A 41 25.85 -17.19 77.84
C GLY A 41 27.11 -16.34 77.73
N ALA A 42 27.21 -15.50 76.69
CA ALA A 42 28.30 -14.56 76.51
C ALA A 42 28.34 -13.51 77.63
N CYS A 43 27.20 -12.97 78.04
CA CYS A 43 27.10 -12.03 79.15
C CYS A 43 27.59 -12.65 80.45
N PHE A 44 27.17 -13.87 80.82
CA PHE A 44 27.67 -14.52 82.03
C PHE A 44 29.17 -14.85 81.96
N LEU A 45 29.69 -15.19 80.77
CA LEU A 45 31.13 -15.44 80.59
C LEU A 45 31.97 -14.16 80.77
N ILE A 46 31.45 -13.02 80.29
CA ILE A 46 32.14 -11.72 80.31
C ILE A 46 31.97 -11.00 81.66
N PHE A 47 30.76 -11.04 82.23
CA PHE A 47 30.39 -10.28 83.42
C PHE A 47 30.39 -11.10 84.71
N GLY A 48 30.34 -12.43 84.63
CA GLY A 48 30.26 -13.32 85.79
C GLY A 48 31.58 -13.55 86.54
N ASP A 49 31.61 -14.61 87.35
CA ASP A 49 32.69 -14.90 88.30
C ASP A 49 34.07 -15.09 87.63
N PRO A 50 35.12 -14.36 88.06
CA PRO A 50 36.49 -14.47 87.54
C PRO A 50 37.14 -15.85 87.70
N ALA A 51 36.55 -16.78 88.46
CA ALA A 51 37.02 -18.16 88.54
C ALA A 51 36.97 -18.91 87.19
N VAL A 52 36.15 -18.45 86.23
CA VAL A 52 35.96 -19.10 84.92
C VAL A 52 36.93 -18.58 83.85
N VAL A 53 37.32 -17.30 83.91
CA VAL A 53 38.26 -16.66 82.96
C VAL A 53 39.12 -15.62 83.70
N GLN A 54 40.43 -15.85 83.83
CA GLN A 54 41.35 -15.00 84.62
C GLN A 54 41.73 -13.65 83.95
N VAL A 55 40.95 -13.15 82.99
CA VAL A 55 41.32 -12.01 82.16
C VAL A 55 40.47 -10.78 82.49
N ARG A 56 40.99 -9.85 83.31
CA ARG A 56 40.36 -8.55 83.61
C ARG A 56 40.61 -7.49 82.52
N LEU A 57 40.32 -7.81 81.26
CA LEU A 57 40.42 -6.84 80.18
C LEU A 57 39.06 -6.18 79.93
N HIS A 58 38.99 -4.86 80.13
CA HIS A 58 37.79 -4.05 79.88
C HIS A 58 37.32 -4.14 78.42
N THR A 59 38.20 -4.50 77.49
CA THR A 59 37.90 -4.68 76.06
C THR A 59 37.03 -5.91 75.78
N LEU A 60 37.05 -6.94 76.64
CA LEU A 60 36.19 -8.12 76.50
C LEU A 60 34.71 -7.79 76.68
N ALA A 61 34.38 -6.68 77.36
CA ALA A 61 33.01 -6.19 77.49
C ALA A 61 32.34 -5.92 76.14
N PHE A 62 33.12 -5.60 75.09
CA PHE A 62 32.59 -5.35 73.75
C PHE A 62 32.41 -6.61 72.90
N ALA A 63 32.74 -7.80 73.41
CA ALA A 63 32.49 -9.07 72.72
C ALA A 63 30.99 -9.39 72.58
N VAL A 64 30.10 -8.62 73.23
CA VAL A 64 28.65 -8.67 73.01
C VAL A 64 28.20 -7.90 71.75
N LEU A 65 29.02 -7.00 71.20
CA LEU A 65 28.66 -6.18 70.03
C LEU A 65 28.25 -7.00 68.79
N PRO A 66 28.93 -8.09 68.42
CA PRO A 66 28.50 -8.94 67.31
C PRO A 66 27.07 -9.47 67.46
N PHE A 67 26.62 -9.75 68.69
CA PHE A 67 25.25 -10.19 68.95
C PHE A 67 24.26 -9.03 68.82
N VAL A 68 24.63 -7.84 69.29
CA VAL A 68 23.81 -6.63 69.09
C VAL A 68 23.69 -6.29 67.60
N MET A 69 24.78 -6.42 66.83
CA MET A 69 24.74 -6.26 65.37
C MET A 69 23.90 -7.35 64.71
N TRP A 70 24.02 -8.61 65.13
CA TRP A 70 23.20 -9.70 64.61
C TRP A 70 21.70 -9.42 64.87
N ALA A 71 21.36 -8.95 66.06
CA ALA A 71 20.00 -8.57 66.41
C ALA A 71 19.50 -7.38 65.59
N ALA A 72 20.34 -6.35 65.39
CA ALA A 72 20.03 -5.20 64.56
C ALA A 72 19.77 -5.58 63.09
N ILE A 73 20.60 -6.45 62.52
CA ILE A 73 20.51 -6.88 61.11
C ILE A 73 19.29 -7.77 60.88
N ARG A 74 19.00 -8.72 61.78
CA ARG A 74 17.99 -9.75 61.53
C ARG A 74 16.61 -9.42 62.10
N LEU A 75 16.58 -8.66 63.19
CA LEU A 75 15.38 -8.41 63.99
C LEU A 75 15.09 -6.90 64.14
N GLY A 76 15.87 -6.06 63.46
CA GLY A 76 15.70 -4.61 63.42
C GLY A 76 15.92 -3.94 64.77
N VAL A 77 15.34 -2.73 64.91
CA VAL A 77 15.47 -1.88 66.10
C VAL A 77 14.97 -2.60 67.36
N SER A 78 13.89 -3.37 67.26
CA SER A 78 13.30 -4.12 68.38
C SER A 78 14.25 -5.19 68.92
N GLY A 79 14.90 -5.95 68.04
CA GLY A 79 15.83 -7.00 68.44
C GLY A 79 17.12 -6.42 69.04
N ALA A 80 17.63 -5.33 68.47
CA ALA A 80 18.77 -4.61 69.03
C ALA A 80 18.44 -4.09 70.43
N ALA A 81 17.29 -3.42 70.60
CA ALA A 81 16.85 -2.87 71.88
C ALA A 81 16.67 -3.95 72.95
N LEU A 82 16.08 -5.10 72.60
CA LEU A 82 15.92 -6.23 73.53
C LEU A 82 17.27 -6.84 73.95
N SER A 83 18.19 -6.98 73.00
CA SER A 83 19.56 -7.48 73.26
C SER A 83 20.32 -6.52 74.18
N ILE A 84 20.22 -5.21 73.92
CA ILE A 84 20.81 -4.16 74.75
C ILE A 84 20.23 -4.21 76.17
N LEU A 85 18.90 -4.33 76.30
CA LEU A 85 18.25 -4.44 77.61
C LEU A 85 18.76 -5.66 78.38
N LEU A 86 18.86 -6.82 77.73
CA LEU A 86 19.39 -8.03 78.35
C LEU A 86 20.84 -7.86 78.83
N ILE A 87 21.71 -7.29 77.98
CA ILE A 87 23.10 -6.96 78.33
C ILE A 87 23.13 -6.03 79.54
N THR A 88 22.31 -4.98 79.53
CA THR A 88 22.28 -4.00 80.63
C THR A 88 21.83 -4.62 81.94
N ALA A 89 20.79 -5.46 81.92
CA ALA A 89 20.29 -6.14 83.11
C ALA A 89 21.35 -7.06 83.72
N ILE A 90 21.99 -7.91 82.91
CA ILE A 90 23.00 -8.85 83.40
C ILE A 90 24.25 -8.08 83.87
N ALA A 91 24.76 -7.15 83.08
CA ALA A 91 25.95 -6.38 83.44
C ALA A 91 25.75 -5.56 84.71
N THR A 92 24.57 -4.98 84.93
CA THR A 92 24.24 -4.25 86.17
C THR A 92 24.21 -5.17 87.39
N VAL A 93 23.53 -6.33 87.29
CA VAL A 93 23.42 -7.28 88.41
C VAL A 93 24.78 -7.84 88.77
N GLU A 94 25.55 -8.32 87.80
CA GLU A 94 26.87 -8.92 88.05
C GLU A 94 27.87 -7.91 88.61
N THR A 95 27.88 -6.68 88.07
CA THR A 95 28.73 -5.60 88.60
C THR A 95 28.35 -5.22 90.03
N ALA A 96 27.05 -5.28 90.39
CA ALA A 96 26.58 -5.03 91.75
C ALA A 96 26.99 -6.14 92.74
N LEU A 97 27.11 -7.38 92.25
CA LEU A 97 27.65 -8.52 93.00
C LEU A 97 29.19 -8.49 93.13
N GLY A 98 29.85 -7.54 92.47
CA GLY A 98 31.31 -7.38 92.50
C GLY A 98 32.04 -8.21 91.43
N PHE A 99 31.32 -8.70 90.42
CA PHE A 99 31.86 -9.48 89.32
C PHE A 99 32.01 -8.65 88.03
N GLY A 100 32.77 -9.19 87.08
CA GLY A 100 32.93 -8.59 85.76
C GLY A 100 33.95 -7.45 85.67
N PRO A 101 34.14 -6.91 84.44
CA PRO A 101 35.20 -5.95 84.14
C PRO A 101 34.98 -4.56 84.76
N PHE A 102 33.76 -4.26 85.19
CA PHE A 102 33.38 -2.95 85.72
C PHE A 102 33.28 -2.92 87.25
N ALA A 103 33.49 -4.06 87.93
CA ALA A 103 33.53 -4.13 89.39
C ALA A 103 34.89 -3.62 89.93
N THR A 104 34.96 -2.31 90.13
CA THR A 104 36.09 -1.61 90.76
C THR A 104 35.82 -1.31 92.24
N ASN A 105 36.79 -0.68 92.92
CA ASN A 105 36.75 -0.45 94.37
C ASN A 105 35.71 0.60 94.83
N THR A 106 35.11 1.38 93.93
CA THR A 106 34.07 2.36 94.31
C THR A 106 32.79 2.18 93.49
N VAL A 107 31.65 2.27 94.17
CA VAL A 107 30.31 2.18 93.55
C VAL A 107 30.13 3.26 92.48
N PHE A 108 30.70 4.45 92.70
CA PHE A 108 30.63 5.55 91.75
C PHE A 108 31.36 5.24 90.44
N THR A 109 32.57 4.71 90.49
CA THR A 109 33.34 4.33 89.29
C THR A 109 32.62 3.22 88.51
N ASN A 110 32.03 2.24 89.19
CA ASN A 110 31.27 1.16 88.54
C ASN A 110 30.06 1.71 87.78
N ALA A 111 29.32 2.63 88.39
CA ALA A 111 28.18 3.28 87.77
C ALA A 111 28.58 4.10 86.52
N VAL A 112 29.67 4.87 86.59
CA VAL A 112 30.17 5.66 85.45
C VAL A 112 30.65 4.76 84.31
N LEU A 113 31.36 3.66 84.60
CA LEU A 113 31.83 2.73 83.56
C LEU A 113 30.67 2.01 82.86
N LEU A 114 29.65 1.58 83.62
CA LEU A 114 28.44 0.99 83.05
C LEU A 114 27.67 2.01 82.20
N ASP A 115 27.56 3.26 82.64
CA ASP A 115 26.85 4.32 81.92
C ASP A 115 27.50 4.62 80.56
N VAL A 116 28.83 4.75 80.53
CA VAL A 116 29.61 4.92 79.29
C VAL A 116 29.45 3.70 78.39
N TYR A 117 29.55 2.50 78.95
CA TYR A 117 29.41 1.24 78.20
C TYR A 117 28.02 1.09 77.57
N PHE A 118 26.95 1.31 78.33
CA PHE A 118 25.58 1.25 77.84
C PHE A 118 25.29 2.30 76.79
N THR A 119 25.83 3.51 76.95
CA THR A 119 25.71 4.57 75.94
C THR A 119 26.34 4.15 74.62
N VAL A 120 27.56 3.60 74.65
CA VAL A 120 28.27 3.15 73.44
C VAL A 120 27.51 2.03 72.75
N ILE A 121 27.11 0.99 73.48
CA ILE A 121 26.39 -0.15 72.87
C ILE A 121 25.03 0.28 72.33
N SER A 122 24.28 1.09 73.08
CA SER A 122 22.96 1.56 72.66
C SER A 122 23.06 2.42 71.41
N LEU A 123 23.99 3.37 71.39
CA LEU A 123 24.20 4.24 70.25
C LEU A 123 24.62 3.42 69.02
N THR A 124 25.61 2.53 69.13
CA THR A 124 26.06 1.72 68.00
C THR A 124 24.99 0.76 67.50
N GLY A 125 24.31 0.04 68.39
CA GLY A 125 23.28 -0.94 68.02
C GLY A 125 22.04 -0.31 67.38
N LEU A 126 21.54 0.77 67.96
CA LEU A 126 20.32 1.44 67.48
C LEU A 126 20.56 2.23 66.20
N THR A 127 21.71 2.92 66.07
CA THR A 127 22.05 3.64 64.82
C THR A 127 22.22 2.68 63.66
N LEU A 128 22.88 1.54 63.88
CA LEU A 128 23.00 0.49 62.86
C LEU A 128 21.62 -0.06 62.46
N ALA A 129 20.77 -0.39 63.44
CA ALA A 129 19.43 -0.90 63.16
C ALA A 129 18.56 0.12 62.39
N ALA A 130 18.65 1.40 62.74
CA ALA A 130 17.94 2.48 62.06
C ALA A 130 18.43 2.65 60.61
N ALA A 131 19.76 2.66 60.39
CA ALA A 131 20.34 2.79 59.05
C ALA A 131 19.97 1.63 58.12
N ILE A 132 19.87 0.40 58.66
CA ILE A 132 19.42 -0.76 57.89
C ILE A 132 17.94 -0.64 57.53
N ALA A 133 17.09 -0.27 58.49
CA ALA A 133 15.65 -0.10 58.27
C ALA A 133 15.36 0.98 57.20
N GLU A 134 16.03 2.13 57.28
CA GLU A 134 15.89 3.22 56.30
C GLU A 134 16.34 2.78 54.91
N ARG A 135 17.41 1.99 54.82
CA ARG A 135 17.90 1.45 53.54
C ARG A 135 16.91 0.47 52.91
N GLU A 136 16.35 -0.45 53.69
CA GLU A 136 15.37 -1.43 53.20
C GLU A 136 14.09 -0.75 52.70
N GLU A 137 13.60 0.25 53.44
CA GLU A 137 12.42 1.04 53.05
C GLU A 137 12.67 1.80 51.74
N ALA A 138 13.83 2.47 51.63
CA ALA A 138 14.22 3.17 50.41
C ALA A 138 14.41 2.25 49.19
N GLU A 139 14.93 1.04 49.39
CA GLU A 139 15.06 0.05 48.32
C GLU A 139 13.69 -0.44 47.84
N HIS A 140 12.76 -0.70 48.76
CA HIS A 140 11.40 -1.13 48.42
C HIS A 140 10.60 -0.04 47.70
N GLU A 141 10.70 1.22 48.15
CA GLU A 141 10.09 2.36 47.47
C GLU A 141 10.63 2.51 46.04
N ARG A 142 11.96 2.41 45.87
CA ARG A 142 12.59 2.49 44.54
C ARG A 142 12.14 1.37 43.61
N GLU A 143 12.06 0.14 44.10
CA GLU A 143 11.61 -0.99 43.30
C GLU A 143 10.15 -0.83 42.87
N SER A 144 9.27 -0.43 43.79
CA SER A 144 7.86 -0.17 43.48
C SER A 144 7.69 0.97 42.45
N ALA A 145 8.44 2.05 42.59
CA ALA A 145 8.41 3.19 41.66
C ALA A 145 8.95 2.79 40.27
N PHE A 146 10.00 1.97 40.22
CA PHE A 146 10.53 1.43 38.97
C PHE A 146 9.49 0.56 38.25
N GLN A 147 8.83 -0.35 38.96
CA GLN A 147 7.77 -1.21 38.40
C GLN A 147 6.59 -0.39 37.89
N GLN A 148 6.12 0.59 38.67
CA GLN A 148 5.04 1.49 38.25
C GLN A 148 5.42 2.27 36.98
N ARG A 149 6.61 2.85 36.95
CA ARG A 149 7.11 3.59 35.79
C ARG A 149 7.21 2.70 34.55
N ALA A 150 7.76 1.50 34.68
CA ALA A 150 7.84 0.55 33.57
C ALA A 150 6.45 0.17 33.04
N SER A 151 5.47 -0.03 33.92
CA SER A 151 4.08 -0.32 33.52
C SER A 151 3.42 0.86 32.79
N MET A 152 3.69 2.09 33.23
CA MET A 152 3.17 3.31 32.60
C MET A 152 3.80 3.53 31.22
N GLU A 153 5.11 3.37 31.10
CA GLU A 153 5.82 3.47 29.81
C GLU A 153 5.35 2.39 28.83
N ALA A 154 5.14 1.15 29.30
CA ALA A 154 4.60 0.08 28.47
C ALA A 154 3.18 0.38 27.96
N ARG A 155 2.32 0.92 28.83
CA ARG A 155 0.96 1.33 28.44
C ARG A 155 0.96 2.48 27.43
N LEU A 156 1.78 3.51 27.66
CA LEU A 156 1.92 4.62 26.72
C LEU A 156 2.40 4.16 25.34
N ARG A 157 3.38 3.26 25.28
CA ARG A 157 3.84 2.67 24.00
C ARG A 157 2.77 1.82 23.32
N ALA A 158 1.97 1.08 24.09
CA ALA A 158 0.87 0.31 23.54
C ALA A 158 -0.22 1.23 22.97
N ASP A 159 -0.60 2.29 23.70
CA ASP A 159 -1.58 3.28 23.25
C ASP A 159 -1.09 4.03 22.00
N GLU A 160 0.20 4.41 21.95
CA GLU A 160 0.81 5.04 20.78
C GLU A 160 0.84 4.11 19.56
N ALA A 161 1.20 2.84 19.76
CA ALA A 161 1.22 1.85 18.68
C ALA A 161 -0.19 1.57 18.12
N VAL A 162 -1.21 1.53 18.99
CA VAL A 162 -2.62 1.43 18.55
C VAL A 162 -2.99 2.65 17.72
N ARG A 163 -2.68 3.87 18.19
CA ARG A 163 -3.00 5.10 17.48
C ARG A 163 -2.32 5.20 16.11
N ASP A 164 -1.03 4.88 16.02
CA ASP A 164 -0.28 4.86 14.75
C ASP A 164 -0.86 3.81 13.78
N ASN A 165 -1.24 2.63 14.27
CA ASN A 165 -1.86 1.62 13.44
C ASN A 165 -3.26 2.03 12.96
N GLU A 166 -4.09 2.61 13.83
CA GLU A 166 -5.40 3.17 13.45
C GLU A 166 -5.26 4.27 12.40
N GLU A 167 -4.30 5.18 12.56
CA GLU A 167 -4.05 6.25 11.59
C GLU A 167 -3.59 5.70 10.23
N ARG A 168 -2.68 4.72 10.21
CA ARG A 168 -2.25 4.06 8.96
C ARG A 168 -3.41 3.35 8.27
N LEU A 169 -4.24 2.62 9.02
CA LEU A 169 -5.42 1.95 8.46
C LEU A 169 -6.40 2.97 7.88
N ARG A 170 -6.63 4.08 8.58
CA ARG A 170 -7.48 5.18 8.10
C ARG A 170 -6.97 5.78 6.80
N LEU A 171 -5.67 6.08 6.71
CA LEU A 171 -5.04 6.62 5.49
C LEU A 171 -5.10 5.63 4.32
N ALA A 172 -4.91 4.33 4.58
CA ALA A 172 -5.03 3.29 3.57
C ALA A 172 -6.48 3.19 3.04
N ALA A 173 -7.48 3.22 3.94
CA ALA A 173 -8.89 3.22 3.57
C ALA A 173 -9.26 4.45 2.74
N GLN A 174 -8.84 5.65 3.15
CA GLN A 174 -9.08 6.89 2.40
C GLN A 174 -8.46 6.86 1.00
N SER A 175 -7.21 6.42 0.90
CA SER A 175 -6.51 6.32 -0.39
C SER A 175 -7.17 5.31 -1.32
N GLY A 176 -7.64 4.18 -0.77
CA GLY A 176 -8.38 3.16 -1.51
C GLY A 176 -9.83 3.53 -1.83
N LYS A 177 -10.33 4.70 -1.37
CA LYS A 177 -11.76 5.05 -1.37
C LYS A 177 -12.62 3.91 -0.82
N MET A 178 -12.20 3.40 0.34
CA MET A 178 -12.85 2.32 1.06
C MET A 178 -13.41 2.81 2.39
N TYR A 179 -14.48 2.16 2.84
CA TYR A 179 -14.98 2.29 4.22
C TYR A 179 -15.20 0.91 4.82
N ALA A 180 -15.04 0.81 6.13
CA ALA A 180 -15.40 -0.40 6.88
C ALA A 180 -16.83 -0.31 7.40
N TYR A 181 -17.46 -1.46 7.66
CA TYR A 181 -18.72 -1.51 8.38
C TYR A 181 -18.75 -2.69 9.35
N ASP A 182 -19.55 -2.54 10.40
CA ASP A 182 -19.89 -3.57 11.36
C ASP A 182 -21.41 -3.64 11.51
N TRP A 183 -22.01 -4.70 11.00
CA TRP A 183 -23.44 -4.95 11.07
C TRP A 183 -23.75 -5.94 12.18
N ASN A 184 -24.55 -5.51 13.14
CA ASN A 184 -25.13 -6.37 14.16
C ASN A 184 -26.52 -6.83 13.70
N VAL A 185 -26.68 -8.14 13.47
CA VAL A 185 -27.92 -8.70 12.91
C VAL A 185 -29.08 -8.64 13.90
N ALA A 186 -28.81 -8.74 15.20
CA ALA A 186 -29.87 -8.76 16.23
C ALA A 186 -30.54 -7.39 16.41
N THR A 187 -29.77 -6.30 16.28
CA THR A 187 -30.27 -4.92 16.42
C THR A 187 -30.53 -4.24 15.07
N ASP A 188 -30.18 -4.91 13.97
CA ASP A 188 -30.08 -4.38 12.62
C ASP A 188 -29.24 -3.09 12.48
N LYS A 189 -28.35 -2.82 13.45
CA LYS A 189 -27.52 -1.62 13.45
C LYS A 189 -26.27 -1.83 12.61
N VAL A 190 -26.00 -0.90 11.70
CA VAL A 190 -24.76 -0.85 10.91
C VAL A 190 -23.91 0.31 11.44
N VAL A 191 -22.68 0.01 11.84
CA VAL A 191 -21.69 1.00 12.28
C VAL A 191 -20.63 1.12 11.19
N PRO A 192 -20.70 2.15 10.33
CA PRO A 192 -19.67 2.37 9.33
C PRO A 192 -18.48 3.17 9.89
N SER A 193 -17.32 3.09 9.23
CA SER A 193 -16.18 3.98 9.48
C SER A 193 -16.44 5.39 8.94
N GLU A 194 -15.63 6.37 9.35
CA GLU A 194 -15.82 7.78 8.98
C GLU A 194 -15.82 8.03 7.46
N GLU A 195 -15.07 7.23 6.71
CA GLU A 195 -14.94 7.32 5.26
C GLU A 195 -16.26 7.06 4.50
N PHE A 196 -17.22 6.40 5.13
CA PHE A 196 -18.53 6.09 4.57
C PHE A 196 -19.24 7.33 4.03
N ALA A 197 -19.22 8.43 4.80
CA ALA A 197 -19.86 9.68 4.42
C ALA A 197 -19.21 10.32 3.17
N ASN A 198 -17.89 10.15 3.01
CA ASN A 198 -17.17 10.66 1.84
C ASN A 198 -17.53 9.89 0.57
N ILE A 199 -17.82 8.59 0.68
CA ILE A 199 -18.11 7.71 -0.45
C ILE A 199 -19.60 7.72 -0.83
N LEU A 200 -20.50 7.77 0.15
CA LEU A 200 -21.95 7.66 -0.09
C LEU A 200 -22.72 8.97 0.09
N GLY A 201 -22.07 10.01 0.59
CA GLY A 201 -22.63 11.34 0.78
C GLY A 201 -22.92 11.68 2.25
N SER A 202 -22.62 12.92 2.63
CA SER A 202 -22.66 13.41 4.02
C SER A 202 -24.04 13.58 4.63
N SER A 203 -25.12 13.41 3.85
CA SER A 203 -26.50 13.50 4.34
C SER A 203 -27.00 12.22 5.01
N ILE A 204 -26.17 11.17 5.04
CA ILE A 204 -26.47 9.91 5.73
C ILE A 204 -25.92 10.01 7.14
N ASP A 205 -26.81 10.11 8.13
CA ASP A 205 -26.43 9.98 9.53
C ASP A 205 -25.93 8.54 9.81
N PRO A 206 -24.63 8.35 10.13
CA PRO A 206 -24.08 7.02 10.42
C PRO A 206 -24.72 6.38 11.65
N GLY A 207 -25.19 7.19 12.62
CA GLY A 207 -25.72 6.70 13.90
C GLY A 207 -27.07 5.99 13.77
N SER A 208 -27.81 6.26 12.70
CA SER A 208 -29.14 5.70 12.42
C SER A 208 -29.16 4.76 11.20
N LEU A 209 -27.99 4.27 10.77
CA LEU A 209 -27.87 3.35 9.66
C LEU A 209 -28.31 1.93 10.06
N THR A 210 -29.27 1.39 9.32
CA THR A 210 -29.71 0.00 9.41
C THR A 210 -29.52 -0.71 8.08
N ARG A 211 -29.54 -2.04 8.07
CA ARG A 211 -29.44 -2.79 6.80
C ARG A 211 -30.60 -2.43 5.87
N GLU A 212 -31.80 -2.30 6.42
CA GLU A 212 -32.97 -1.91 5.64
C GLU A 212 -32.78 -0.54 4.96
N ARG A 213 -32.33 0.48 5.70
CA ARG A 213 -32.07 1.81 5.13
C ARG A 213 -30.94 1.82 4.10
N PHE A 214 -29.96 0.93 4.24
CA PHE A 214 -28.91 0.75 3.24
C PHE A 214 -29.46 0.12 1.95
N LEU A 215 -30.25 -0.95 2.07
CA LEU A 215 -30.81 -1.67 0.92
C LEU A 215 -31.76 -0.81 0.07
N ILE A 216 -32.47 0.16 0.65
CA ILE A 216 -33.33 1.09 -0.09
C ILE A 216 -32.54 1.92 -1.13
N ARG A 217 -31.24 2.13 -0.90
CA ARG A 217 -30.37 2.89 -1.81
C ARG A 217 -29.66 2.04 -2.85
N VAL A 218 -29.69 0.72 -2.69
CA VAL A 218 -29.15 -0.21 -3.69
C VAL A 218 -30.01 -0.12 -4.94
N HIS A 219 -29.37 -0.18 -6.10
CA HIS A 219 -30.07 -0.19 -7.37
C HIS A 219 -31.06 -1.38 -7.41
N PRO A 220 -32.33 -1.19 -7.87
CA PRO A 220 -33.37 -2.22 -7.81
C PRO A 220 -32.95 -3.59 -8.38
N ASP A 221 -32.24 -3.60 -9.51
CA ASP A 221 -31.73 -4.82 -10.15
C ASP A 221 -30.72 -5.60 -9.29
N ASP A 222 -30.02 -4.95 -8.37
CA ASP A 222 -28.96 -5.55 -7.57
C ASP A 222 -29.47 -6.06 -6.21
N CYS A 223 -30.63 -5.56 -5.72
CA CYS A 223 -31.19 -5.92 -4.41
C CYS A 223 -31.37 -7.43 -4.21
N ALA A 224 -31.96 -8.11 -5.20
CA ALA A 224 -32.19 -9.55 -5.15
C ALA A 224 -30.87 -10.33 -5.05
N ARG A 225 -29.85 -9.91 -5.80
CA ARG A 225 -28.52 -10.56 -5.79
C ARG A 225 -27.85 -10.42 -4.43
N ILE A 226 -27.92 -9.24 -3.80
CA ILE A 226 -27.33 -9.02 -2.47
C ILE A 226 -27.98 -9.94 -1.43
N CYS A 227 -29.32 -10.03 -1.43
CA CYS A 227 -30.03 -10.93 -0.51
C CYS A 227 -29.59 -12.38 -0.71
N THR A 228 -29.53 -12.87 -1.94
CA THR A 228 -29.06 -14.23 -2.25
C THR A 228 -27.65 -14.49 -1.73
N VAL A 229 -26.71 -13.54 -1.91
CA VAL A 229 -25.34 -13.72 -1.43
C VAL A 229 -25.31 -13.83 0.09
N VAL A 230 -26.00 -12.93 0.80
CA VAL A 230 -26.03 -12.94 2.28
C VAL A 230 -26.71 -14.21 2.81
N GLU A 231 -27.79 -14.67 2.18
CA GLU A 231 -28.50 -15.91 2.55
C GLU A 231 -27.68 -17.17 2.28
N SER A 232 -26.75 -17.13 1.32
CA SER A 232 -25.89 -18.27 0.99
C SER A 232 -24.70 -18.47 1.94
N LEU A 233 -24.46 -17.54 2.87
CA LEU A 233 -23.33 -17.60 3.79
C LEU A 233 -23.54 -18.70 4.85
N THR A 234 -22.50 -19.49 5.08
CA THR A 234 -22.49 -20.54 6.12
C THR A 234 -21.21 -20.46 6.96
N PRO A 235 -21.11 -21.14 8.11
CA PRO A 235 -19.87 -21.19 8.89
C PRO A 235 -18.65 -21.67 8.08
N GLU A 236 -18.85 -22.55 7.10
CA GLU A 236 -17.81 -23.06 6.19
C GLU A 236 -17.48 -22.08 5.07
N ARG A 237 -18.42 -21.19 4.72
CA ARG A 237 -18.28 -20.16 3.69
C ARG A 237 -18.71 -18.79 4.23
N PRO A 238 -17.95 -18.22 5.18
CA PRO A 238 -18.35 -17.02 5.90
C PRO A 238 -18.06 -15.72 5.12
N ILE A 239 -17.44 -15.80 3.95
CA ILE A 239 -16.96 -14.65 3.18
C ILE A 239 -17.98 -14.27 2.12
N ALA A 240 -18.45 -13.02 2.17
CA ALA A 240 -19.24 -12.39 1.13
C ALA A 240 -18.32 -11.54 0.25
N HIS A 241 -18.37 -11.78 -1.06
CA HIS A 241 -17.77 -10.90 -2.06
C HIS A 241 -18.81 -10.60 -3.14
N MET A 242 -19.10 -9.32 -3.33
CA MET A 242 -20.07 -8.89 -4.33
C MET A 242 -19.79 -7.47 -4.81
N SER A 243 -20.28 -7.16 -6.01
CA SER A 243 -20.34 -5.78 -6.51
C SER A 243 -21.78 -5.39 -6.78
N TYR A 244 -22.13 -4.15 -6.47
CA TYR A 244 -23.47 -3.61 -6.63
C TYR A 244 -23.44 -2.10 -6.81
N ARG A 245 -24.54 -1.56 -7.31
CA ARG A 245 -24.72 -0.14 -7.51
C ARG A 245 -25.52 0.48 -6.37
N ILE A 246 -25.11 1.67 -5.95
CA ILE A 246 -25.88 2.51 -5.03
C ILE A 246 -26.22 3.83 -5.72
N LEU A 247 -27.44 4.30 -5.46
CA LEU A 247 -27.90 5.63 -5.78
C LEU A 247 -27.57 6.58 -4.61
N ARG A 248 -26.69 7.54 -4.87
CA ARG A 248 -26.38 8.61 -3.91
C ARG A 248 -27.56 9.59 -3.78
N PRO A 249 -27.64 10.33 -2.66
CA PRO A 249 -28.68 11.35 -2.47
C PRO A 249 -28.72 12.45 -3.55
N ASP A 250 -27.60 12.71 -4.22
CA ASP A 250 -27.48 13.65 -5.34
C ASP A 250 -27.97 13.07 -6.69
N GLY A 251 -28.43 11.82 -6.70
CA GLY A 251 -28.88 11.10 -7.89
C GLY A 251 -27.77 10.43 -8.69
N SER A 252 -26.50 10.57 -8.29
CA SER A 252 -25.39 9.90 -8.97
C SER A 252 -25.31 8.41 -8.62
N LEU A 253 -24.89 7.61 -9.61
CA LEU A 253 -24.71 6.16 -9.47
C LEU A 253 -23.25 5.84 -9.12
N VAL A 254 -23.06 5.01 -8.10
CA VAL A 254 -21.73 4.56 -7.64
C VAL A 254 -21.68 3.04 -7.69
N TRP A 255 -20.58 2.50 -8.21
CA TRP A 255 -20.28 1.09 -8.13
C TRP A 255 -19.45 0.80 -6.89
N LEU A 256 -19.94 -0.12 -6.08
CA LEU A 256 -19.28 -0.57 -4.86
C LEU A 256 -18.89 -2.04 -5.01
N GLU A 257 -17.75 -2.38 -4.42
CA GLU A 257 -17.30 -3.76 -4.22
C GLU A 257 -17.13 -4.02 -2.73
N GLU A 258 -17.85 -5.01 -2.24
CA GLU A 258 -17.88 -5.39 -0.84
C GLU A 258 -17.12 -6.69 -0.61
N HIS A 259 -16.28 -6.70 0.43
CA HIS A 259 -15.64 -7.88 1.00
C HIS A 259 -15.96 -7.93 2.50
N GLY A 260 -16.85 -8.85 2.89
CA GLY A 260 -17.32 -8.99 4.26
C GLY A 260 -17.15 -10.40 4.80
N ARG A 261 -17.01 -10.53 6.12
CA ARG A 261 -17.02 -11.80 6.86
C ARG A 261 -18.22 -11.82 7.80
N ALA A 262 -19.04 -12.84 7.67
CA ALA A 262 -20.12 -13.18 8.59
C ALA A 262 -19.61 -14.01 9.78
N PHE A 263 -20.22 -13.78 10.94
CA PHE A 263 -20.04 -14.51 12.17
C PHE A 263 -21.37 -15.15 12.56
N PHE A 264 -21.32 -16.37 13.08
CA PHE A 264 -22.49 -17.21 13.27
C PHE A 264 -22.68 -17.61 14.73
N ASP A 265 -23.92 -17.86 15.13
CA ASP A 265 -24.24 -18.51 16.40
C ASP A 265 -24.07 -20.03 16.33
N SER A 266 -24.35 -20.70 17.45
CA SER A 266 -24.29 -22.17 17.56
C SER A 266 -25.32 -22.90 16.70
N GLN A 267 -26.33 -22.21 16.16
CA GLN A 267 -27.32 -22.76 15.24
C GLN A 267 -26.96 -22.50 13.77
N GLY A 268 -25.82 -21.87 13.49
CA GLY A 268 -25.37 -21.54 12.14
C GLY A 268 -26.07 -20.33 11.54
N LYS A 269 -26.72 -19.48 12.34
CA LYS A 269 -27.35 -18.23 11.89
C LYS A 269 -26.38 -17.06 12.04
N ILE A 270 -26.38 -16.14 11.08
CA ILE A 270 -25.53 -14.94 11.12
C ILE A 270 -25.95 -14.05 12.30
N VAL A 271 -24.99 -13.66 13.13
CA VAL A 271 -25.16 -12.73 14.26
C VAL A 271 -24.47 -11.38 14.05
N ARG A 272 -23.40 -11.36 13.24
CA ARG A 272 -22.63 -10.16 12.95
C ARG A 272 -21.94 -10.28 11.60
N MET A 273 -21.73 -9.17 10.90
CA MET A 273 -20.93 -9.13 9.68
C MET A 273 -20.02 -7.92 9.70
N ILE A 274 -18.73 -8.12 9.41
CA ILE A 274 -17.73 -7.05 9.36
C ILE A 274 -17.07 -7.10 8.01
N GLY A 275 -16.95 -5.95 7.35
CA GLY A 275 -16.38 -5.90 6.00
C GLY A 275 -15.82 -4.55 5.61
N MET A 276 -15.24 -4.52 4.43
CA MET A 276 -14.82 -3.31 3.73
C MET A 276 -15.56 -3.19 2.40
N VAL A 277 -15.84 -1.95 2.01
CA VAL A 277 -16.51 -1.62 0.76
C VAL A 277 -15.69 -0.58 0.03
N ALA A 278 -15.35 -0.84 -1.23
CA ALA A 278 -14.53 0.02 -2.09
C ALA A 278 -15.37 0.67 -3.19
N ASP A 279 -15.14 1.97 -3.46
CA ASP A 279 -15.67 2.63 -4.66
C ASP A 279 -14.86 2.21 -5.91
N ILE A 280 -15.48 1.39 -6.75
CA ILE A 280 -14.89 0.88 -7.99
C ILE A 280 -15.47 1.57 -9.23
N THR A 281 -16.14 2.72 -9.08
CA THR A 281 -16.82 3.43 -10.18
C THR A 281 -15.86 3.79 -11.31
N GLN A 282 -14.67 4.28 -10.99
CA GLN A 282 -13.67 4.63 -12.00
C GLN A 282 -13.17 3.39 -12.75
N ARG A 283 -12.96 2.27 -12.06
CA ARG A 283 -12.59 0.99 -12.67
C ARG A 283 -13.67 0.52 -13.65
N LYS A 284 -14.94 0.56 -13.24
CA LYS A 284 -16.07 0.17 -14.09
C LYS A 284 -16.24 1.07 -15.32
N ARG A 285 -16.11 2.39 -15.17
CA ARG A 285 -16.14 3.32 -16.31
C ARG A 285 -15.01 3.07 -17.30
N ALA A 286 -13.82 2.74 -16.82
CA ALA A 286 -12.69 2.40 -17.69
C ALA A 286 -12.94 1.08 -18.45
N GLU A 287 -13.45 0.05 -17.76
CA GLU A 287 -13.86 -1.22 -18.38
C GLU A 287 -14.91 -1.00 -19.47
N GLU A 288 -15.95 -0.21 -19.19
CA GLU A 288 -17.01 0.14 -20.15
C GLU A 288 -16.48 0.94 -21.34
N ALA A 289 -15.56 1.89 -21.13
CA ALA A 289 -14.94 2.67 -22.20
C ALA A 289 -14.13 1.78 -23.15
N VAL A 290 -13.36 0.83 -22.61
CA VAL A 290 -12.59 -0.15 -23.41
C VAL A 290 -13.54 -1.05 -24.21
N GLN A 291 -14.60 -1.58 -23.58
CA GLN A 291 -15.59 -2.39 -24.28
C GLN A 291 -16.31 -1.60 -25.39
N GLY A 292 -16.66 -0.35 -25.12
CA GLY A 292 -17.27 0.54 -26.10
C GLY A 292 -16.34 0.82 -27.30
N MET A 293 -15.04 0.98 -27.06
CA MET A 293 -14.04 1.16 -28.12
C MET A 293 -13.91 -0.11 -28.98
N ASN A 294 -13.81 -1.28 -28.35
CA ASN A 294 -13.74 -2.56 -29.08
C ASN A 294 -14.96 -2.78 -29.96
N ARG A 295 -16.16 -2.46 -29.48
CA ARG A 295 -17.38 -2.55 -30.27
C ARG A 295 -17.34 -1.62 -31.49
N LYS A 296 -16.95 -0.37 -31.30
CA LYS A 296 -16.80 0.59 -32.42
C LYS A 296 -15.76 0.13 -33.44
N LEU A 297 -14.67 -0.48 -32.98
CA LEU A 297 -13.63 -1.03 -33.86
C LEU A 297 -14.17 -2.17 -34.72
N ILE A 298 -14.92 -3.11 -34.13
CA ILE A 298 -15.56 -4.21 -34.86
C ILE A 298 -16.57 -3.66 -35.87
N GLU A 299 -17.45 -2.74 -35.44
CA GLU A 299 -18.44 -2.11 -36.32
C GLU A 299 -17.78 -1.38 -37.50
N ALA A 300 -16.69 -0.65 -37.27
CA ALA A 300 -15.91 0.00 -38.34
C ALA A 300 -15.25 -1.02 -39.29
N GLN A 301 -14.69 -2.11 -38.76
CA GLN A 301 -14.09 -3.17 -39.57
C GLN A 301 -15.14 -3.88 -40.45
N GLU A 302 -16.33 -4.15 -39.91
CA GLU A 302 -17.43 -4.76 -40.65
C GLU A 302 -17.99 -3.83 -41.72
N GLN A 303 -18.13 -2.53 -41.42
CA GLN A 303 -18.55 -1.53 -42.40
C GLN A 303 -17.56 -1.43 -43.56
N GLU A 304 -16.25 -1.47 -43.28
CA GLU A 304 -15.23 -1.46 -44.33
C GLU A 304 -15.28 -2.73 -45.17
N ARG A 305 -15.39 -3.91 -44.56
CA ARG A 305 -15.57 -5.18 -45.30
C ARG A 305 -16.84 -5.17 -46.15
N ALA A 306 -17.95 -4.65 -45.64
CA ALA A 306 -19.22 -4.57 -46.36
C ALA A 306 -19.19 -3.52 -47.48
N ARG A 307 -18.43 -2.43 -47.32
CA ARG A 307 -18.16 -1.46 -48.39
C ARG A 307 -17.35 -2.11 -49.51
N ILE A 308 -16.25 -2.78 -49.18
CA ILE A 308 -15.39 -3.49 -50.14
C ILE A 308 -16.18 -4.58 -50.87
N GLY A 309 -17.00 -5.35 -50.15
CA GLY A 309 -17.89 -6.34 -50.73
C GLY A 309 -18.89 -5.75 -51.72
N ARG A 310 -19.43 -4.54 -51.45
CA ARG A 310 -20.32 -3.82 -52.38
C ARG A 310 -19.59 -3.30 -53.60
N GLU A 311 -18.41 -2.70 -53.45
CA GLU A 311 -17.62 -2.20 -54.59
C GLU A 311 -17.20 -3.36 -55.52
N LEU A 312 -16.82 -4.52 -54.95
CA LEU A 312 -16.59 -5.76 -55.71
C LEU A 312 -17.87 -6.27 -56.39
N HIS A 313 -19.00 -6.28 -55.68
CA HIS A 313 -20.23 -6.86 -56.21
C HIS A 313 -20.89 -5.99 -57.29
N ASP A 314 -20.86 -4.67 -57.16
CA ASP A 314 -21.68 -3.79 -57.98
C ASP A 314 -21.00 -3.39 -59.30
N ASP A 315 -19.70 -3.09 -59.32
CA ASP A 315 -19.03 -2.69 -60.58
C ASP A 315 -18.41 -3.91 -61.30
N ILE A 316 -17.70 -4.78 -60.57
CA ILE A 316 -16.95 -5.88 -61.20
C ILE A 316 -17.86 -7.00 -61.68
N ASN A 317 -18.80 -7.47 -60.86
CA ASN A 317 -19.70 -8.56 -61.30
C ASN A 317 -20.65 -8.11 -62.42
N GLN A 318 -21.09 -6.84 -62.44
CA GLN A 318 -21.91 -6.32 -63.55
C GLN A 318 -21.13 -6.30 -64.86
N ARG A 319 -19.88 -5.82 -64.84
CA ARG A 319 -19.01 -5.82 -66.01
C ARG A 319 -18.67 -7.23 -66.49
N LEU A 320 -18.37 -8.15 -65.58
CA LEU A 320 -18.16 -9.57 -65.91
C LEU A 320 -19.42 -10.20 -66.54
N GLY A 321 -20.60 -9.86 -66.02
CA GLY A 321 -21.88 -10.31 -66.56
C GLY A 321 -22.14 -9.79 -67.98
N MET A 322 -21.92 -8.49 -68.23
CA MET A 322 -22.06 -7.93 -69.58
C MET A 322 -21.05 -8.54 -70.55
N LEU A 323 -19.80 -8.71 -70.12
CA LEU A 323 -18.75 -9.32 -70.91
C LEU A 323 -19.09 -10.76 -71.31
N ALA A 324 -19.69 -11.54 -70.41
CA ALA A 324 -20.18 -12.89 -70.71
C ALA A 324 -21.31 -12.89 -71.75
N ILE A 325 -22.28 -11.96 -71.63
CA ILE A 325 -23.39 -11.83 -72.59
C ILE A 325 -22.88 -11.43 -73.97
N GLU A 326 -21.97 -10.45 -74.05
CA GLU A 326 -21.40 -9.99 -75.32
C GLU A 326 -20.53 -11.07 -75.98
N LEU A 327 -19.85 -11.91 -75.18
CA LEU A 327 -19.13 -13.08 -75.68
C LEU A 327 -20.07 -14.13 -76.29
N GLU A 328 -21.25 -14.38 -75.72
CA GLU A 328 -22.24 -15.33 -76.27
C GLU A 328 -22.89 -14.82 -77.57
N GLN A 329 -22.98 -13.50 -77.74
CA GLN A 329 -23.57 -12.85 -78.91
C GLN A 329 -22.60 -12.67 -80.08
N LEU A 330 -21.32 -13.06 -79.93
CA LEU A 330 -20.32 -13.05 -81.02
C LEU A 330 -20.73 -13.97 -82.18
N ARG A 331 -21.41 -13.40 -83.18
CA ARG A 331 -21.77 -14.04 -84.45
C ARG A 331 -21.73 -13.01 -85.56
N GLY A 332 -21.39 -13.41 -86.78
CA GLY A 332 -21.32 -12.51 -87.93
C GLY A 332 -20.07 -12.73 -88.78
N ASP A 333 -19.72 -11.72 -89.57
CA ASP A 333 -18.62 -11.77 -90.54
C ASP A 333 -17.25 -11.86 -89.82
N PRO A 334 -16.24 -12.61 -90.33
CA PRO A 334 -15.00 -12.87 -89.60
C PRO A 334 -14.17 -11.64 -89.23
N SER A 335 -14.31 -10.53 -89.96
CA SER A 335 -13.62 -9.26 -89.67
C SER A 335 -14.27 -8.53 -88.48
N GLU A 336 -15.60 -8.52 -88.41
CA GLU A 336 -16.39 -7.88 -87.37
C GLU A 336 -16.29 -8.65 -86.05
N VAL A 337 -16.39 -9.98 -86.11
CA VAL A 337 -16.15 -10.89 -84.97
C VAL A 337 -14.75 -10.68 -84.39
N ARG A 338 -13.73 -10.52 -85.24
CA ARG A 338 -12.34 -10.28 -84.79
C ARG A 338 -12.17 -8.94 -84.08
N SER A 339 -12.81 -7.86 -84.57
CA SER A 339 -12.79 -6.54 -83.92
C SER A 339 -13.49 -6.59 -82.56
N ARG A 340 -14.70 -7.16 -82.51
CA ARG A 340 -15.52 -7.25 -81.29
C ARG A 340 -14.84 -8.11 -80.22
N ALA A 341 -14.22 -9.22 -80.61
CA ALA A 341 -13.42 -10.06 -79.72
C ALA A 341 -12.18 -9.33 -79.16
N GLN A 342 -11.58 -8.41 -79.93
CA GLN A 342 -10.47 -7.58 -79.43
C GLN A 342 -10.93 -6.55 -78.40
N GLU A 343 -12.11 -5.96 -78.56
CA GLU A 343 -12.72 -5.05 -77.59
C GLU A 343 -13.06 -5.78 -76.28
N LEU A 344 -13.73 -6.92 -76.37
CA LEU A 344 -14.05 -7.75 -75.20
C LEU A 344 -12.80 -8.23 -74.46
N ARG A 345 -11.74 -8.62 -75.20
CA ARG A 345 -10.45 -8.96 -74.58
C ARG A 345 -9.86 -7.78 -73.81
N LYS A 346 -9.98 -6.55 -74.34
CA LYS A 346 -9.48 -5.34 -73.70
C LYS A 346 -10.26 -5.01 -72.43
N GLU A 347 -11.58 -5.20 -72.45
CA GLU A 347 -12.44 -5.01 -71.29
C GLU A 347 -12.19 -6.05 -70.20
N ALA A 348 -12.02 -7.33 -70.55
CA ALA A 348 -11.65 -8.38 -69.60
C ALA A 348 -10.30 -8.11 -68.89
N ILE A 349 -9.31 -7.60 -69.64
CA ILE A 349 -8.03 -7.16 -69.06
C ILE A 349 -8.23 -5.96 -68.12
N GLY A 350 -9.11 -5.02 -68.48
CA GLY A 350 -9.49 -3.90 -67.62
C GLY A 350 -10.08 -4.37 -66.29
N ILE A 351 -11.08 -5.25 -66.34
CA ILE A 351 -11.71 -5.84 -65.15
C ILE A 351 -10.67 -6.58 -64.29
N SER A 352 -9.79 -7.37 -64.91
CA SER A 352 -8.73 -8.09 -64.19
C SER A 352 -7.76 -7.15 -63.47
N ASN A 353 -7.42 -6.01 -64.09
CA ASN A 353 -6.58 -5.00 -63.47
C ASN A 353 -7.30 -4.29 -62.31
N ASP A 354 -8.60 -4.02 -62.44
CA ASP A 354 -9.41 -3.41 -61.39
C ASP A 354 -9.56 -4.35 -60.17
N VAL A 355 -9.81 -5.65 -60.40
CA VAL A 355 -9.78 -6.69 -59.36
C VAL A 355 -8.41 -6.77 -58.68
N GLN A 356 -7.34 -6.73 -59.48
CA GLN A 356 -5.98 -6.78 -58.95
C GLN A 356 -5.64 -5.53 -58.13
N ALA A 357 -6.04 -4.33 -58.56
CA ALA A 357 -5.87 -3.09 -57.81
C ALA A 357 -6.62 -3.11 -56.47
N LEU A 358 -7.89 -3.54 -56.45
CA LEU A 358 -8.68 -3.73 -55.22
C LEU A 358 -8.06 -4.77 -54.28
N SER A 359 -7.56 -5.88 -54.84
CA SER A 359 -6.81 -6.89 -54.08
C SER A 359 -5.52 -6.28 -53.49
N HIS A 360 -4.82 -5.44 -54.24
CA HIS A 360 -3.62 -4.75 -53.79
C HIS A 360 -3.89 -3.70 -52.68
N GLU A 361 -5.03 -3.01 -52.72
CA GLU A 361 -5.48 -2.13 -51.62
C GLU A 361 -5.79 -2.90 -50.33
N LEU A 362 -6.24 -4.16 -50.45
CA LEU A 362 -6.44 -5.10 -49.34
C LEU A 362 -5.11 -5.72 -48.84
N HIS A 363 -4.04 -5.69 -49.63
CA HIS A 363 -2.71 -6.28 -49.35
C HIS A 363 -1.79 -5.41 -48.47
N ALA A 364 -2.34 -4.65 -47.53
CA ALA A 364 -1.55 -4.09 -46.42
C ALA A 364 -0.84 -5.17 -45.58
N SER A 365 -1.17 -6.46 -45.78
CA SER A 365 -0.53 -7.64 -45.18
C SER A 365 0.95 -7.83 -45.55
N LYS A 366 1.44 -7.33 -46.71
CA LYS A 366 2.89 -7.39 -47.04
C LYS A 366 3.74 -6.55 -46.08
N LEU A 367 3.16 -5.49 -45.51
CA LEU A 367 3.85 -4.60 -44.57
C LEU A 367 4.17 -5.31 -43.24
N GLU A 368 3.32 -6.26 -42.85
CA GLU A 368 3.42 -7.03 -41.60
C GLU A 368 4.55 -8.08 -41.64
N TYR A 369 4.86 -8.64 -42.83
CA TYR A 369 5.87 -9.71 -42.98
C TYR A 369 7.22 -9.23 -43.54
N LEU A 370 7.22 -8.22 -44.43
CA LEU A 370 8.44 -7.76 -45.12
C LEU A 370 8.97 -6.42 -44.59
N GLY A 371 8.19 -5.72 -43.76
CA GLY A 371 8.52 -4.39 -43.24
C GLY A 371 8.22 -3.24 -44.22
N VAL A 372 8.19 -2.02 -43.66
CA VAL A 372 7.72 -0.79 -44.33
C VAL A 372 8.48 -0.48 -45.63
N VAL A 373 9.81 -0.55 -45.60
CA VAL A 373 10.66 -0.24 -46.77
C VAL A 373 10.38 -1.19 -47.92
N ALA A 374 10.29 -2.49 -47.64
CA ALA A 374 9.99 -3.49 -48.66
C ALA A 374 8.56 -3.34 -49.19
N GLY A 375 7.59 -3.04 -48.32
CA GLY A 375 6.22 -2.76 -48.69
C GLY A 375 6.10 -1.59 -49.67
N ILE A 376 6.68 -0.43 -49.33
CA ILE A 376 6.66 0.77 -50.17
C ILE A 376 7.42 0.52 -51.48
N ARG A 377 8.59 -0.13 -51.44
CA ARG A 377 9.35 -0.48 -52.65
C ARG A 377 8.55 -1.35 -53.60
N SER A 378 7.91 -2.39 -53.08
CA SER A 378 7.09 -3.31 -53.89
C SER A 378 5.94 -2.55 -54.53
N TRP A 379 5.26 -1.70 -53.76
CA TRP A 379 4.18 -0.88 -54.27
C TRP A 379 4.61 0.07 -55.38
N CYS A 380 5.68 0.85 -55.17
CA CYS A 380 6.19 1.79 -56.18
C CYS A 380 6.55 1.08 -57.49
N ARG A 381 7.17 -0.11 -57.41
CA ARG A 381 7.50 -0.93 -58.59
C ARG A 381 6.24 -1.44 -59.29
N GLU A 382 5.33 -2.06 -58.54
CA GLU A 382 4.07 -2.63 -59.07
C GLU A 382 3.22 -1.54 -59.73
N PHE A 383 3.09 -0.37 -59.09
CA PHE A 383 2.36 0.78 -59.62
C PHE A 383 3.03 1.35 -60.89
N GLY A 384 4.35 1.49 -60.88
CA GLY A 384 5.12 1.98 -62.04
C GLY A 384 4.99 1.06 -63.26
N GLU A 385 5.08 -0.25 -63.05
CA GLU A 385 4.91 -1.27 -64.10
C GLU A 385 3.47 -1.24 -64.67
N LEU A 386 2.45 -1.24 -63.81
CA LEU A 386 1.05 -1.26 -64.21
C LEU A 386 0.65 -0.01 -65.02
N HIS A 387 1.08 1.17 -64.56
CA HIS A 387 0.70 2.45 -65.16
C HIS A 387 1.73 3.01 -66.16
N LYS A 388 2.81 2.29 -66.46
CA LYS A 388 3.92 2.73 -67.32
C LYS A 388 4.49 4.07 -66.88
N MET A 389 4.71 4.23 -65.58
CA MET A 389 5.33 5.38 -64.94
C MET A 389 6.70 5.00 -64.35
N ASP A 390 7.68 5.88 -64.48
CA ASP A 390 8.98 5.78 -63.80
C ASP A 390 8.83 6.29 -62.36
N VAL A 391 8.58 5.37 -61.43
CA VAL A 391 8.49 5.66 -59.99
C VAL A 391 9.81 5.24 -59.33
N ARG A 392 10.60 6.24 -58.93
CA ARG A 392 11.91 6.00 -58.29
C ARG A 392 11.76 6.01 -56.77
N PHE A 393 12.10 4.90 -56.13
CA PHE A 393 12.06 4.77 -54.68
C PHE A 393 13.47 4.64 -54.07
N ASN A 394 13.86 5.62 -53.28
CA ASN A 394 15.12 5.66 -52.54
C ASN A 394 14.85 5.66 -51.02
N HIS A 395 15.72 5.04 -50.23
CA HIS A 395 15.59 5.09 -48.77
C HIS A 395 16.94 5.13 -48.05
N GLU A 396 16.93 5.77 -46.88
CA GLU A 396 18.02 5.83 -45.90
C GLU A 396 17.43 5.50 -44.51
N ILE A 397 16.75 4.35 -44.42
CA ILE A 397 16.19 3.81 -43.17
C ILE A 397 17.11 2.71 -42.66
N SER A 398 17.54 2.83 -41.41
CA SER A 398 18.40 1.84 -40.74
C SER A 398 17.65 1.08 -39.63
N THR A 399 16.62 1.67 -39.03
CA THR A 399 15.83 1.06 -37.95
C THR A 399 14.50 0.48 -38.44
N ALA A 400 13.97 -0.48 -37.69
CA ALA A 400 12.64 -1.04 -37.94
C ALA A 400 11.56 -0.05 -37.49
N LEU A 401 10.76 0.43 -38.44
CA LEU A 401 9.67 1.36 -38.16
C LEU A 401 8.46 0.65 -37.54
N PRO A 402 7.74 1.28 -36.60
CA PRO A 402 6.46 0.77 -36.09
C PRO A 402 5.45 0.54 -37.23
N PHE A 403 4.63 -0.50 -37.09
CA PHE A 403 3.70 -0.93 -38.13
C PHE A 403 2.68 0.18 -38.48
N GLU A 404 2.16 0.88 -37.48
CA GLU A 404 1.18 1.95 -37.63
C GLU A 404 1.75 3.14 -38.41
N VAL A 405 3.01 3.50 -38.14
CA VAL A 405 3.76 4.53 -38.88
C VAL A 405 3.93 4.07 -40.33
N GLY A 406 4.37 2.84 -40.52
CA GLY A 406 4.55 2.28 -41.86
C GLY A 406 3.28 2.25 -42.71
N LEU A 407 2.16 1.87 -42.11
CA LEU A 407 0.86 1.83 -42.78
C LEU A 407 0.40 3.23 -43.18
N CYS A 408 0.60 4.23 -42.32
CA CYS A 408 0.27 5.63 -42.63
C CYS A 408 1.13 6.16 -43.78
N LEU A 409 2.43 5.91 -43.75
CA LEU A 409 3.36 6.32 -44.81
C LEU A 409 3.02 5.65 -46.16
N LEU A 410 2.75 4.34 -46.18
CA LEU A 410 2.33 3.63 -47.40
C LEU A 410 1.05 4.25 -47.99
N ARG A 411 0.06 4.55 -47.17
CA ARG A 411 -1.21 5.16 -47.61
C ARG A 411 -1.00 6.56 -48.21
N VAL A 412 -0.07 7.34 -47.66
CA VAL A 412 0.30 8.64 -48.27
C VAL A 412 0.97 8.43 -49.63
N VAL A 413 1.92 7.49 -49.75
CA VAL A 413 2.55 7.18 -51.03
C VAL A 413 1.52 6.74 -52.05
N GLN A 414 0.57 5.87 -51.68
CA GLN A 414 -0.51 5.41 -52.55
C GLN A 414 -1.34 6.57 -53.10
N GLU A 415 -1.84 7.44 -52.22
CA GLU A 415 -2.66 8.58 -52.61
C GLU A 415 -1.87 9.60 -53.44
N ALA A 416 -0.60 9.86 -53.09
CA ALA A 416 0.28 10.75 -53.82
C ALA A 416 0.53 10.25 -55.26
N LEU A 417 0.86 8.97 -55.44
CA LEU A 417 1.07 8.37 -56.75
C LEU A 417 -0.19 8.39 -57.63
N HIS A 418 -1.36 8.12 -57.04
CA HIS A 418 -2.63 8.24 -57.76
C HIS A 418 -2.93 9.68 -58.19
N ASN A 419 -2.63 10.67 -57.33
CA ASN A 419 -2.79 12.07 -57.64
C ASN A 419 -1.83 12.51 -58.76
N SER A 420 -0.57 12.08 -58.71
CA SER A 420 0.39 12.35 -59.79
C SER A 420 -0.06 11.72 -61.11
N LEU A 421 -0.55 10.47 -61.12
CA LEU A 421 -1.09 9.81 -62.32
C LEU A 421 -2.27 10.58 -62.92
N LYS A 422 -3.23 11.02 -62.08
CA LYS A 422 -4.45 11.69 -62.54
C LYS A 422 -4.24 13.14 -62.95
N HIS A 423 -3.31 13.85 -62.30
CA HIS A 423 -3.26 15.32 -62.36
C HIS A 423 -1.93 15.90 -62.84
N SER A 424 -0.79 15.23 -62.63
CA SER A 424 0.53 15.83 -62.92
C SER A 424 0.80 15.97 -64.42
N GLY A 425 0.29 15.04 -65.25
CA GLY A 425 0.59 14.96 -66.68
C GLY A 425 2.02 14.50 -67.01
N VAL A 426 2.83 14.16 -66.00
CA VAL A 426 4.18 13.59 -66.16
C VAL A 426 4.17 12.10 -65.82
N ARG A 427 5.17 11.37 -66.31
CA ARG A 427 5.33 9.93 -66.05
C ARG A 427 6.47 9.61 -65.10
N GLN A 428 7.04 10.61 -64.44
CA GLN A 428 8.15 10.42 -63.51
C GLN A 428 7.76 10.98 -62.14
N VAL A 429 7.90 10.15 -61.11
CA VAL A 429 7.65 10.51 -59.71
C VAL A 429 8.78 9.95 -58.85
N GLU A 430 9.25 10.74 -57.89
CA GLU A 430 10.28 10.35 -56.95
C GLU A 430 9.69 10.19 -55.55
N VAL A 431 10.06 9.10 -54.87
CA VAL A 431 9.66 8.78 -53.51
C VAL A 431 10.94 8.54 -52.69
N GLN A 432 11.18 9.37 -51.68
CA GLN A 432 12.33 9.28 -50.79
C GLN A 432 11.87 9.04 -49.36
N LEU A 433 12.50 8.08 -48.67
CA LEU A 433 12.20 7.76 -47.28
C LEU A 433 13.50 7.74 -46.46
N ALA A 434 13.72 8.74 -45.62
CA ALA A 434 14.94 8.90 -44.83
C ALA A 434 14.67 8.88 -43.33
N GLU A 435 15.64 8.39 -42.56
CA GLU A 435 15.63 8.42 -41.11
C GLU A 435 16.58 9.52 -40.63
N HIS A 436 16.06 10.44 -39.83
CA HIS A 436 16.86 11.38 -39.06
C HIS A 436 16.77 11.00 -37.58
N SER A 437 17.68 11.50 -36.73
CA SER A 437 17.99 11.01 -35.37
C SER A 437 16.81 10.59 -34.47
N ASN A 438 15.59 11.11 -34.66
CA ASN A 438 14.38 10.62 -33.98
C ASN A 438 13.09 10.81 -34.81
N GLU A 439 13.19 10.85 -36.14
CA GLU A 439 12.04 11.04 -37.03
C GLU A 439 12.23 10.35 -38.38
N VAL A 440 11.12 9.98 -39.00
CA VAL A 440 11.06 9.51 -40.38
C VAL A 440 10.58 10.64 -41.26
N HIS A 441 11.31 10.86 -42.35
CA HIS A 441 10.98 11.84 -43.37
C HIS A 441 10.62 11.12 -44.68
N LEU A 442 9.38 11.31 -45.14
CA LEU A 442 8.91 10.82 -46.43
C LEU A 442 8.68 12.02 -47.36
N VAL A 443 9.28 11.98 -48.55
CA VAL A 443 9.06 12.97 -49.62
C VAL A 443 8.53 12.27 -50.85
N VAL A 444 7.43 12.76 -51.40
CA VAL A 444 6.90 12.34 -52.71
C VAL A 444 6.85 13.55 -53.63
N SER A 445 7.55 13.51 -54.76
CA SER A 445 7.64 14.65 -55.67
C SER A 445 7.44 14.29 -57.14
N ASP A 446 6.76 15.18 -57.86
CA ASP A 446 6.62 15.13 -59.32
C ASP A 446 6.89 16.51 -59.94
N SER A 447 7.41 16.50 -61.17
CA SER A 447 7.69 17.72 -61.95
C SER A 447 6.52 18.10 -62.87
N GLY A 448 5.29 17.77 -62.46
CA GLY A 448 4.10 17.95 -63.27
C GLY A 448 3.55 19.37 -63.32
N ARG A 449 2.28 19.46 -63.72
CA ARG A 449 1.56 20.73 -63.86
C ARG A 449 1.37 21.48 -62.54
N GLY A 450 1.51 20.82 -61.39
CA GLY A 450 1.24 21.41 -60.07
C GLY A 450 -0.17 22.02 -59.93
N PHE A 451 -0.47 22.59 -58.78
CA PHE A 451 -1.77 23.18 -58.48
C PHE A 451 -1.66 24.25 -57.38
N ASP A 452 -2.74 25.00 -57.21
CA ASP A 452 -2.91 25.93 -56.08
C ASP A 452 -3.40 25.16 -54.84
N VAL A 453 -2.53 25.03 -53.85
CA VAL A 453 -2.75 24.24 -52.63
C VAL A 453 -3.93 24.77 -51.81
N GLU A 454 -4.06 26.09 -51.67
CA GLU A 454 -5.11 26.70 -50.84
C GLU A 454 -6.48 26.57 -51.50
N ARG A 455 -6.53 26.71 -52.83
CA ARG A 455 -7.76 26.46 -53.59
C ARG A 455 -8.17 24.98 -53.57
N ALA A 456 -7.20 24.07 -53.62
CA ALA A 456 -7.47 22.62 -53.56
C ALA A 456 -7.99 22.18 -52.19
N ARG A 457 -7.48 22.77 -51.08
CA ARG A 457 -7.97 22.53 -49.71
C ARG A 457 -9.41 22.98 -49.49
N GLN A 458 -9.84 24.03 -50.19
CA GLN A 458 -11.23 24.53 -50.13
C GLN A 458 -12.18 23.76 -51.07
N GLY A 459 -11.64 22.98 -52.02
CA GLY A 459 -12.40 22.13 -52.91
C GLY A 459 -12.88 20.82 -52.25
N ARG A 460 -13.80 20.10 -52.91
CA ARG A 460 -14.31 18.79 -52.46
C ARG A 460 -13.29 17.63 -52.54
N GLY A 461 -11.99 17.91 -52.64
CA GLY A 461 -10.94 16.91 -52.77
C GLY A 461 -10.62 16.26 -51.41
N LEU A 462 -11.21 15.08 -51.14
CA LEU A 462 -11.04 14.38 -49.86
C LEU A 462 -9.63 13.81 -49.65
N GLY A 463 -8.85 13.61 -50.71
CA GLY A 463 -7.54 12.96 -50.67
C GLY A 463 -6.50 13.69 -49.80
N LEU A 464 -6.37 15.02 -49.96
CA LEU A 464 -5.40 15.82 -49.20
C LEU A 464 -5.75 15.88 -47.70
N THR A 465 -7.02 16.06 -47.38
CA THR A 465 -7.53 16.07 -46.01
C THR A 465 -7.32 14.70 -45.36
N SER A 466 -7.61 13.61 -46.08
CA SER A 466 -7.41 12.25 -45.56
C SER A 466 -5.94 11.94 -45.30
N MET A 467 -5.01 12.36 -46.17
CA MET A 467 -3.57 12.23 -45.91
C MET A 467 -3.15 12.97 -44.64
N GLN A 468 -3.64 14.19 -44.44
CA GLN A 468 -3.31 15.01 -43.28
C GLN A 468 -3.89 14.46 -41.97
N GLU A 469 -5.11 13.96 -41.97
CA GLU A 469 -5.73 13.32 -40.82
C GLU A 469 -4.98 12.04 -40.42
N ARG A 470 -4.58 11.20 -41.39
CA ARG A 470 -3.84 9.96 -41.13
C ARG A 470 -2.47 10.22 -40.52
N ILE A 471 -1.73 11.21 -41.02
CA ILE A 471 -0.42 11.57 -40.48
C ILE A 471 -0.52 12.17 -39.07
N ARG A 472 -1.60 12.90 -38.76
CA ARG A 472 -1.86 13.36 -37.37
C ARG A 472 -2.07 12.23 -36.38
N LEU A 473 -2.62 11.08 -36.79
CA LEU A 473 -2.83 9.92 -35.90
C LEU A 473 -1.53 9.32 -35.39
N VAL A 474 -0.43 9.52 -36.11
CA VAL A 474 0.92 9.08 -35.72
C VAL A 474 1.78 10.25 -35.23
N ASN A 475 1.16 11.34 -34.78
CA ASN A 475 1.82 12.57 -34.32
C ASN A 475 2.78 13.20 -35.36
N GLY A 476 2.56 12.93 -36.64
CA GLY A 476 3.35 13.48 -37.72
C GLY A 476 2.80 14.80 -38.26
N THR A 477 3.60 15.45 -39.10
CA THR A 477 3.25 16.64 -39.87
C THR A 477 3.34 16.35 -41.36
N ILE A 478 2.49 17.00 -42.14
CA ILE A 478 2.51 16.95 -43.61
C ILE A 478 2.48 18.37 -44.15
N ALA A 479 3.40 18.66 -45.07
CA ALA A 479 3.44 19.87 -45.85
C ALA A 479 3.29 19.51 -47.33
N ILE A 480 2.52 20.31 -48.07
CA ILE A 480 2.32 20.11 -49.50
C ILE A 480 2.76 21.40 -50.17
N GLN A 481 3.76 21.28 -51.04
CA GLN A 481 4.32 22.37 -51.81
C GLN A 481 3.97 22.15 -53.27
N SER A 482 3.10 22.99 -53.82
CA SER A 482 2.77 22.95 -55.23
C SER A 482 2.56 24.36 -55.75
N LYS A 483 2.96 24.58 -57.01
CA LYS A 483 2.67 25.80 -57.77
C LYS A 483 2.22 25.40 -59.16
N PRO A 484 1.26 26.11 -59.76
CA PRO A 484 0.94 25.91 -61.18
C PRO A 484 2.20 25.98 -62.04
N MET A 485 2.38 24.98 -62.91
CA MET A 485 3.53 24.72 -63.77
C MET A 485 4.86 24.44 -63.06
N GLY A 486 4.85 24.21 -61.74
CA GLY A 486 6.06 24.00 -60.92
C GLY A 486 6.18 22.64 -60.24
N GLY A 487 5.32 21.68 -60.57
CA GLY A 487 5.30 20.37 -59.92
C GLY A 487 4.61 20.34 -58.55
N THR A 488 4.70 19.20 -57.88
CA THR A 488 4.15 18.96 -56.54
C THR A 488 5.16 18.21 -55.70
N ALA A 489 5.38 18.63 -54.46
CA ALA A 489 6.11 17.90 -53.45
C ALA A 489 5.26 17.76 -52.18
N ILE A 490 5.23 16.56 -51.62
CA ILE A 490 4.55 16.22 -50.37
C ILE A 490 5.63 15.78 -49.39
N ASP A 491 5.82 16.57 -48.34
CA ASP A 491 6.82 16.37 -47.29
C ASP A 491 6.10 15.90 -46.01
N VAL A 492 6.50 14.75 -45.45
CA VAL A 492 5.90 14.15 -44.27
C VAL A 492 6.97 13.85 -43.23
N HIS A 493 6.78 14.33 -42.00
CA HIS A 493 7.67 14.04 -40.86
C HIS A 493 6.89 13.29 -39.78
N VAL A 494 7.44 12.18 -39.28
CA VAL A 494 6.83 11.38 -38.20
C VAL A 494 7.87 11.11 -37.10
N PRO A 495 7.67 11.54 -35.85
CA PRO A 495 8.61 11.29 -34.76
C PRO A 495 8.62 9.81 -34.33
N LEU A 496 9.81 9.24 -34.10
CA LEU A 496 10.02 7.84 -33.71
C LEU A 496 10.14 7.59 -32.20
N GLY A 497 10.22 8.65 -31.39
CA GLY A 497 10.59 8.55 -29.97
C GLY A 497 9.53 8.94 -28.95
N SER A 498 8.24 8.88 -29.28
CA SER A 498 7.19 8.98 -28.26
C SER A 498 6.50 7.63 -28.10
N PRO A 499 6.42 7.05 -26.89
CA PRO A 499 5.50 5.93 -26.67
C PRO A 499 4.13 6.39 -27.14
N PHE A 500 3.40 5.50 -27.82
CA PHE A 500 1.99 5.69 -28.13
C PHE A 500 1.24 5.95 -26.81
N THR A 501 1.21 7.21 -26.41
CA THR A 501 0.31 7.71 -25.39
C THR A 501 -1.01 7.79 -26.10
N VAL A 502 -1.87 6.82 -25.80
CA VAL A 502 -3.31 6.97 -25.98
C VAL A 502 -3.64 8.32 -25.35
N SER A 503 -3.86 9.31 -26.21
CA SER A 503 -4.02 10.70 -25.82
C SER A 503 -5.22 10.82 -24.90
N ASP A 504 -4.92 11.11 -23.62
CA ASP A 504 -5.76 11.89 -22.73
C ASP A 504 -6.16 13.19 -23.43
N ARG A 505 -7.29 13.15 -24.15
CA ARG A 505 -8.05 14.34 -24.55
C ARG A 505 -9.55 14.08 -24.42
N ALA A 506 -10.02 14.14 -23.18
CA ALA A 506 -11.31 14.71 -22.81
C ALA A 506 -11.40 14.95 -21.29
N VAL A 507 -10.53 15.81 -20.74
CA VAL A 507 -10.85 16.60 -19.54
C VAL A 507 -10.77 18.04 -20.00
N GLY A 508 -11.93 18.59 -20.38
CA GLY A 508 -12.09 20.02 -20.58
C GLY A 508 -12.59 20.64 -19.28
N GLN A 509 -11.76 21.48 -18.68
CA GLN A 509 -12.11 22.86 -18.33
C GLN A 509 -10.94 23.77 -18.72
#